data_AF-A0A2E8PVQ9-F1
#
_entry.id   AF-A0A2E8PVQ9-F1
#
_cell.length_a   1.000
_cell.length_b   1.000
_cell.length_c   1.000
_cell.angle_alpha   90.00
_cell.angle_beta   90.00
_cell.angle_gamma   90.00
#
_symmetry.space_group_name_H-M   'P 1'
#
loop_
_entity.id
_entity.type
_entity.pdbx_description
1 polymer ?
#
loop_
_entity_poly.entity_id
_entity_poly.type
_entity_poly.pdbx_seq_one_letter_code
_entity_poly.pdbx_strand_id
1 'polypeptide(L)'
;MNQDRTEFRKIARITGVFYLLIILCGMFAEGAVRAQIIVPGDSAGTAANILAQQGLFRAGILADLVMIVCDVIVALGFFVLLKPVSSSLSLLAAFFRLTQASILGLNLIFLWMALNINLGPDVFDSTQSADASLALTFMNAHATGYKIALVFFAGSLLVQSWLFHRSDLFPGWIAILILIAAAGYLIDTVATIGLANYSEHADLFETIVVVAALAGEVPLCLWLLIKGVRNPV
;
A
#
# COMPACT_ATOMS: atom_id res chain seq x y z
N MET A 1 -25.19 1.42 25.34
CA MET A 1 -25.89 1.99 24.14
C MET A 1 -25.31 3.33 23.69
N ASN A 2 -25.45 4.47 24.38
CA ASN A 2 -24.87 5.75 23.91
C ASN A 2 -23.32 5.82 24.00
N GLN A 3 -22.74 5.15 24.99
CA GLN A 3 -21.29 5.09 25.19
C GLN A 3 -20.62 4.24 24.11
N ASP A 4 -21.16 3.04 23.84
CA ASP A 4 -20.66 2.13 22.78
C ASP A 4 -20.70 2.79 21.40
N ARG A 5 -21.77 3.52 21.08
CA ARG A 5 -21.87 4.28 19.83
C ARG A 5 -20.82 5.39 19.69
N THR A 6 -20.46 6.01 20.80
CA THR A 6 -19.44 7.05 20.82
C THR A 6 -18.05 6.46 20.63
N GLU A 7 -17.77 5.32 21.28
CA GLU A 7 -16.51 4.59 21.11
C GLU A 7 -16.32 4.06 19.68
N PHE A 8 -17.35 3.50 19.05
CA PHE A 8 -17.28 3.08 17.65
C PHE A 8 -16.94 4.23 16.70
N ARG A 9 -17.53 5.42 16.91
CA ARG A 9 -17.22 6.60 16.09
C ARG A 9 -15.80 7.11 16.33
N LYS A 10 -15.30 7.04 17.56
CA LYS A 10 -13.90 7.37 17.86
C LYS A 10 -12.95 6.43 17.16
N ILE A 11 -13.18 5.11 17.27
CA ILE A 11 -12.38 4.10 16.57
C ILE A 11 -12.41 4.35 15.07
N ALA A 12 -13.59 4.56 14.48
CA ALA A 12 -13.71 4.85 13.05
C ALA A 12 -12.92 6.09 12.62
N ARG A 13 -12.96 7.18 13.39
CA ARG A 13 -12.18 8.38 13.09
C ARG A 13 -10.68 8.16 13.21
N ILE A 14 -10.25 7.45 14.25
CA ILE A 14 -8.83 7.09 14.43
C ILE A 14 -8.37 6.23 13.24
N THR A 15 -9.14 5.20 12.88
CA THR A 15 -8.90 4.39 11.68
C THR A 15 -8.79 5.28 10.45
N GLY A 16 -9.70 6.25 10.26
CA GLY A 16 -9.66 7.20 9.15
C GLY A 16 -8.40 8.07 9.13
N VAL A 17 -7.90 8.53 10.27
CA VAL A 17 -6.65 9.31 10.35
C VAL A 17 -5.46 8.47 9.90
N PHE A 18 -5.33 7.24 10.41
CA PHE A 18 -4.26 6.34 9.99
C PHE A 18 -4.41 5.92 8.52
N TYR A 19 -5.64 5.77 8.03
CA TYR A 19 -5.91 5.52 6.61
C TYR A 19 -5.49 6.69 5.71
N LEU A 20 -5.72 7.93 6.16
CA LEU A 20 -5.24 9.11 5.46
C LEU A 20 -3.71 9.16 5.41
N LEU A 21 -3.03 8.83 6.52
CA LEU A 21 -1.57 8.75 6.56
C LEU A 21 -1.05 7.70 5.57
N ILE A 22 -1.70 6.55 5.44
CA ILE A 22 -1.35 5.52 4.43
C ILE A 22 -1.41 6.12 3.02
N ILE A 23 -2.51 6.77 2.66
CA ILE A 23 -2.70 7.37 1.34
C ILE A 23 -1.62 8.43 1.07
N LEU A 24 -1.37 9.33 2.02
CA LEU A 24 -0.39 10.40 1.85
C LEU A 24 1.04 9.87 1.76
N CYS A 25 1.42 8.94 2.63
CA CYS A 25 2.75 8.33 2.63
C CYS A 25 2.98 7.48 1.37
N GLY A 26 1.99 6.70 0.94
CA GLY A 26 2.07 5.90 -0.28
C GLY A 26 2.18 6.77 -1.54
N MET A 27 1.35 7.81 -1.68
CA MET A 27 1.46 8.76 -2.79
C MET A 27 2.80 9.50 -2.79
N PHE A 28 3.33 9.85 -1.62
CA PHE A 28 4.64 10.47 -1.53
C PHE A 28 5.76 9.50 -1.93
N ALA A 29 5.79 8.30 -1.37
CA ALA A 29 6.87 7.33 -1.62
C ALA A 29 6.86 6.81 -3.06
N GLU A 30 5.69 6.41 -3.58
CA GLU A 30 5.53 5.88 -4.94
C GLU A 30 5.49 7.02 -5.98
N GLY A 31 4.48 7.88 -5.85
CA GLY A 31 4.15 8.87 -6.87
C GLY A 31 5.06 10.09 -6.90
N ALA A 32 5.70 10.46 -5.79
CA ALA A 32 6.60 11.62 -5.75
C ALA A 32 8.08 11.24 -5.69
N VAL A 33 8.48 10.27 -4.85
CA VAL A 33 9.89 9.87 -4.72
C VAL A 33 10.31 8.92 -5.83
N ARG A 34 9.70 7.74 -5.93
CA ARG A 34 10.12 6.72 -6.90
C ARG A 34 9.96 7.19 -8.35
N ALA A 35 8.88 7.89 -8.67
CA ALA A 35 8.67 8.49 -10.00
C ALA A 35 9.75 9.50 -10.43
N GLN A 36 10.44 10.16 -9.48
CA GLN A 36 11.56 11.08 -9.79
C GLN A 36 12.92 10.38 -9.83
N ILE A 37 13.06 9.25 -9.15
CA ILE A 37 14.33 8.53 -9.02
C ILE A 37 14.54 7.55 -10.17
N ILE A 38 13.50 6.79 -10.53
CA ILE A 38 13.59 5.70 -11.49
C ILE A 38 13.57 6.25 -12.91
N VAL A 39 14.59 5.90 -13.71
CA VAL A 39 14.60 6.12 -15.16
C VAL A 39 14.37 4.76 -15.83
N PRO A 40 13.19 4.52 -16.45
CA PRO A 40 12.88 3.21 -17.02
C PRO A 40 13.93 2.75 -18.05
N GLY A 41 14.52 1.58 -17.81
CA GLY A 41 15.54 0.99 -18.70
C GLY A 41 16.94 1.62 -18.61
N ASP A 42 17.12 2.70 -17.82
CA ASP A 42 18.42 3.37 -17.65
C ASP A 42 18.91 3.20 -16.20
N SER A 43 19.77 2.20 -16.02
CA SER A 43 20.40 1.90 -14.75
C SER A 43 21.36 3.01 -14.31
N ALA A 44 22.10 3.61 -15.24
CA ALA A 44 23.06 4.67 -14.94
C ALA A 44 22.35 5.95 -14.49
N GLY A 45 21.28 6.34 -15.18
CA GLY A 45 20.42 7.48 -14.80
C GLY A 45 19.76 7.27 -13.44
N THR A 46 19.20 6.08 -13.20
CA THR A 46 18.60 5.74 -11.90
C THR A 46 19.62 5.81 -10.75
N ALA A 47 20.82 5.23 -10.94
CA ALA A 47 21.90 5.30 -9.96
C ALA A 47 22.36 6.74 -9.69
N ALA A 48 22.50 7.56 -10.74
CA ALA A 48 22.85 8.96 -10.61
C ALA A 48 21.79 9.75 -9.81
N ASN A 49 20.50 9.49 -10.05
CA ASN A 49 19.40 10.11 -9.30
C ASN A 49 19.41 9.71 -7.82
N ILE A 50 19.62 8.42 -7.51
CA ILE A 50 19.74 7.94 -6.12
C ILE A 50 20.87 8.68 -5.39
N LEU A 51 22.04 8.82 -6.04
CA LEU A 51 23.20 9.51 -5.47
C LEU A 51 23.00 11.01 -5.29
N ALA A 52 22.35 11.66 -6.26
CA ALA A 52 22.06 13.09 -6.21
C ALA A 52 20.97 13.44 -5.19
N GLN A 53 20.01 12.53 -4.96
CA GLN A 53 18.80 12.78 -4.18
C GLN A 53 18.65 11.82 -2.99
N GLN A 54 19.75 11.44 -2.33
CA GLN A 54 19.75 10.46 -1.24
C GLN A 54 18.79 10.80 -0.10
N GLY A 55 18.68 12.08 0.26
CA GLY A 55 17.77 12.53 1.31
C GLY A 55 16.32 12.27 0.96
N LEU A 56 15.94 12.53 -0.30
CA LEU A 56 14.60 12.25 -0.81
C LEU A 56 14.33 10.74 -0.86
N PHE A 57 15.30 9.95 -1.33
CA PHE A 57 15.15 8.50 -1.39
C PHE A 57 14.99 7.87 -0.01
N ARG A 58 15.81 8.29 0.97
CA ARG A 58 15.66 7.87 2.38
C ARG A 58 14.32 8.31 2.98
N ALA A 59 13.85 9.53 2.67
CA ALA A 59 12.54 10.00 3.11
C ALA A 59 11.40 9.15 2.52
N GLY A 60 11.51 8.70 1.26
CA GLY A 60 10.58 7.77 0.64
C GLY A 60 10.51 6.43 1.38
N ILE A 61 11.67 5.83 1.69
CA ILE A 61 11.74 4.57 2.47
C ILE A 61 11.10 4.74 3.86
N LEU A 62 11.36 5.86 4.55
CA LEU A 62 10.74 6.15 5.84
C LEU A 62 9.23 6.35 5.72
N ALA A 63 8.75 6.98 4.65
CA ALA A 63 7.33 7.13 4.39
C ALA A 63 6.64 5.78 4.17
N ASP A 64 7.25 4.85 3.42
CA ASP A 64 6.72 3.48 3.29
C ASP A 64 6.69 2.77 4.66
N LEU A 65 7.71 2.95 5.51
CA LEU A 65 7.72 2.36 6.84
C LEU A 65 6.57 2.90 7.71
N VAL A 66 6.34 4.22 7.69
CA VAL A 66 5.20 4.85 8.38
C VAL A 66 3.88 4.32 7.83
N MET A 67 3.75 4.23 6.50
CA MET A 67 2.57 3.67 5.83
C MET A 67 2.28 2.25 6.35
N ILE A 68 3.29 1.37 6.41
CA ILE A 68 3.15 -0.02 6.86
C ILE A 68 2.69 -0.10 8.33
N VAL A 69 3.27 0.72 9.22
CA VAL A 69 2.85 0.76 10.63
C VAL A 69 1.41 1.25 10.76
N CYS A 70 1.04 2.29 10.01
CA CYS A 70 -0.34 2.77 9.96
C CYS A 70 -1.30 1.69 9.44
N ASP A 71 -0.85 0.87 8.47
CA ASP A 71 -1.64 -0.22 7.90
C ASP A 71 -2.08 -1.25 8.94
N VAL A 72 -1.16 -1.62 9.84
CA VAL A 72 -1.43 -2.53 10.96
C VAL A 72 -2.47 -1.95 11.92
N ILE A 73 -2.38 -0.65 12.22
CA ILE A 73 -3.34 0.03 13.11
C ILE A 73 -4.72 0.08 12.46
N VAL A 74 -4.78 0.36 11.15
CA VAL A 74 -6.02 0.31 10.38
C VAL A 74 -6.63 -1.09 10.36
N ALA A 75 -5.81 -2.14 10.21
CA ALA A 75 -6.29 -3.52 10.24
C ALA A 75 -6.97 -3.84 11.58
N LEU A 76 -6.40 -3.39 12.70
CA LEU A 76 -7.04 -3.48 14.01
C LEU A 76 -8.33 -2.66 14.09
N GLY A 77 -8.32 -1.44 13.55
CA GLY A 77 -9.50 -0.57 13.50
C GLY A 77 -10.68 -1.22 12.77
N PHE A 78 -10.45 -1.75 11.57
CA PHE A 78 -11.48 -2.49 10.83
C PHE A 78 -11.87 -3.80 11.50
N PHE A 79 -10.93 -4.49 12.16
CA PHE A 79 -11.26 -5.67 12.93
C PHE A 79 -12.31 -5.35 14.00
N VAL A 80 -12.06 -4.32 14.82
CA VAL A 80 -12.99 -3.93 15.90
C VAL A 80 -14.33 -3.47 15.33
N LEU A 81 -14.33 -2.67 14.26
CA LEU A 81 -15.57 -2.15 13.66
C LEU A 81 -16.44 -3.23 13.02
N LEU A 82 -15.83 -4.24 12.37
CA LEU A 82 -16.55 -5.25 11.59
C LEU A 82 -16.79 -6.56 12.34
N LYS A 83 -16.13 -6.77 13.49
CA LYS A 83 -16.33 -7.93 14.36
C LYS A 83 -17.81 -8.21 14.70
N PRO A 84 -18.68 -7.22 14.97
CA PRO A 84 -20.10 -7.47 15.25
C PRO A 84 -20.87 -8.07 14.06
N VAL A 85 -20.41 -7.87 12.83
CA VAL A 85 -21.03 -8.43 11.61
C VAL A 85 -20.58 -9.87 11.41
N SER A 86 -19.27 -10.12 11.50
CA SER A 86 -18.69 -11.47 11.49
C SER A 86 -17.27 -11.43 12.04
N SER A 87 -17.05 -12.03 13.20
CA SER A 87 -15.72 -12.10 13.80
C SER A 87 -14.72 -12.87 12.93
N SER A 88 -15.15 -13.94 12.27
CA SER A 88 -14.26 -14.79 11.45
C SER A 88 -13.81 -14.08 10.19
N LEU A 89 -14.72 -13.41 9.47
CA LEU A 89 -14.38 -12.69 8.25
C LEU A 89 -13.62 -11.40 8.55
N SER A 90 -13.97 -10.72 9.64
CA SER A 90 -13.23 -9.56 10.11
C SER A 90 -11.78 -9.92 10.46
N LEU A 91 -11.57 -11.08 11.11
CA LEU A 91 -10.24 -11.61 11.40
C LEU A 91 -9.49 -12.02 10.11
N LEU A 92 -10.17 -12.66 9.16
CA LEU A 92 -9.59 -13.02 7.86
C LEU A 92 -9.08 -11.78 7.10
N ALA A 93 -9.88 -10.70 7.07
CA ALA A 93 -9.47 -9.44 6.46
C ALA A 93 -8.23 -8.84 7.15
N ALA A 94 -8.16 -8.91 8.49
CA ALA A 94 -7.01 -8.45 9.24
C ALA A 94 -5.76 -9.30 8.95
N PHE A 95 -5.88 -10.63 8.86
CA PHE A 95 -4.76 -11.51 8.48
C PHE A 95 -4.24 -11.20 7.08
N PHE A 96 -5.12 -10.96 6.11
CA PHE A 96 -4.70 -10.53 4.79
C PHE A 96 -3.87 -9.24 4.83
N ARG A 97 -4.31 -8.23 5.59
CA ARG A 97 -3.54 -6.98 5.75
C ARG A 97 -2.22 -7.17 6.48
N LEU A 98 -2.18 -7.97 7.55
CA LEU A 98 -0.94 -8.25 8.26
C LEU A 98 0.09 -8.99 7.38
N THR A 99 -0.37 -9.93 6.56
CA THR A 99 0.49 -10.60 5.58
C THR A 99 1.03 -9.59 4.56
N GLN A 100 0.17 -8.71 4.03
CA GLN A 100 0.60 -7.65 3.12
C GLN A 100 1.62 -6.71 3.78
N ALA A 101 1.36 -6.21 4.98
CA ALA A 101 2.27 -5.35 5.74
C ALA A 101 3.62 -6.04 5.98
N SER A 102 3.63 -7.35 6.26
CA SER A 102 4.85 -8.13 6.45
C SER A 102 5.65 -8.24 5.16
N ILE A 103 4.99 -8.48 4.03
CA ILE A 103 5.65 -8.54 2.71
C ILE A 103 6.24 -7.17 2.37
N LEU A 104 5.46 -6.08 2.50
CA LEU A 104 5.98 -4.73 2.25
C LEU A 104 7.16 -4.38 3.16
N GLY A 105 7.09 -4.73 4.45
CA GLY A 105 8.17 -4.48 5.40
C GLY A 105 9.48 -5.17 5.00
N LEU A 106 9.41 -6.44 4.59
CA LEU A 106 10.57 -7.15 4.04
C LEU A 106 11.03 -6.56 2.71
N ASN A 107 10.10 -6.10 1.88
CA ASN A 107 10.39 -5.55 0.56
C ASN A 107 11.25 -4.28 0.63
N LEU A 108 11.16 -3.50 1.71
CA LEU A 108 11.99 -2.31 1.93
C LEU A 108 13.50 -2.61 1.93
N ILE A 109 13.89 -3.85 2.21
CA ILE A 109 15.30 -4.29 2.13
C ILE A 109 15.86 -4.03 0.73
N PHE A 110 15.06 -4.23 -0.33
CA PHE A 110 15.54 -4.00 -1.70
C PHE A 110 15.79 -2.52 -2.00
N LEU A 111 14.95 -1.61 -1.51
CA LEU A 111 15.23 -0.17 -1.61
C LEU A 111 16.49 0.22 -0.83
N TRP A 112 16.67 -0.38 0.35
CA TRP A 112 17.88 -0.18 1.13
C TRP A 112 19.14 -0.70 0.40
N MET A 113 19.07 -1.87 -0.23
CA MET A 113 20.17 -2.42 -1.04
C MET A 113 20.48 -1.53 -2.24
N ALA A 114 19.45 -1.06 -2.96
CA ALA A 114 19.60 -0.12 -4.07
C ALA A 114 20.30 1.18 -3.63
N LEU A 115 20.01 1.70 -2.43
CA LEU A 115 20.73 2.85 -1.90
C LEU A 115 22.20 2.53 -1.60
N ASN A 116 22.46 1.49 -0.82
CA ASN A 116 23.80 1.23 -0.29
C ASN A 116 24.79 0.82 -1.37
N ILE A 117 24.36 0.07 -2.38
CA ILE A 117 25.25 -0.34 -3.47
C ILE A 117 25.75 0.84 -4.31
N ASN A 118 24.97 1.93 -4.36
CA ASN A 118 25.37 3.16 -5.03
C ASN A 118 26.34 4.00 -4.19
N LEU A 119 26.27 3.94 -2.85
CA LEU A 119 27.08 4.76 -1.94
C LEU A 119 28.54 4.29 -1.82
N GLY A 120 28.87 3.10 -2.31
CA GLY A 120 30.22 2.56 -2.26
C GLY A 120 30.56 1.83 -0.94
N PRO A 121 31.83 1.44 -0.75
CA PRO A 121 32.24 0.25 0.01
C PRO A 121 32.12 0.28 1.54
N ASP A 122 31.65 1.36 2.15
CA ASP A 122 31.72 1.54 3.61
C ASP A 122 30.70 0.71 4.41
N VAL A 123 29.96 -0.22 3.78
CA VAL A 123 29.00 -1.11 4.46
C VAL A 123 29.27 -2.61 4.21
N PHE A 124 29.82 -2.99 3.05
CA PHE A 124 30.09 -4.39 2.69
C PHE A 124 31.29 -4.50 1.72
N ASP A 125 32.51 -4.33 2.25
CA ASP A 125 33.77 -4.67 1.60
C ASP A 125 34.22 -3.84 0.37
N SER A 126 35.52 -3.61 0.31
CA SER A 126 36.21 -2.49 -0.34
C SER A 126 36.59 -2.68 -1.81
N THR A 127 35.87 -3.52 -2.55
CA THR A 127 36.36 -3.98 -3.88
C THR A 127 35.37 -3.89 -5.05
N GLN A 128 34.14 -3.41 -4.87
CA GLN A 128 33.17 -3.30 -5.98
C GLN A 128 32.77 -1.85 -6.27
N SER A 129 32.98 -1.44 -7.52
CA SER A 129 32.37 -0.26 -8.12
C SER A 129 30.84 -0.33 -7.98
N ALA A 130 30.20 0.82 -7.71
CA ALA A 130 28.74 0.95 -7.71
C ALA A 130 28.12 0.29 -8.96
N ASP A 131 27.49 -0.86 -8.78
CA ASP A 131 26.85 -1.59 -9.87
C ASP A 131 25.46 -1.01 -10.09
N ALA A 132 25.39 -0.01 -10.97
CA ALA A 132 24.15 0.64 -11.37
C ALA A 132 23.10 -0.36 -11.87
N SER A 133 23.54 -1.45 -12.53
CA SER A 133 22.63 -2.49 -13.02
C SER A 133 21.99 -3.25 -11.86
N LEU A 134 22.79 -3.62 -10.86
CA LEU A 134 22.31 -4.31 -9.66
C LEU A 134 21.41 -3.40 -8.79
N ALA A 135 21.68 -2.10 -8.72
CA ALA A 135 20.78 -1.14 -8.09
C ALA A 135 19.39 -1.12 -8.77
N LEU A 136 19.35 -1.05 -10.10
CA LEU A 136 18.09 -1.12 -10.85
C LEU A 136 17.39 -2.47 -10.67
N THR A 137 18.15 -3.58 -10.60
CA THR A 137 17.58 -4.90 -10.29
C THR A 137 16.90 -4.93 -8.93
N PHE A 138 17.49 -4.34 -7.89
CA PHE A 138 16.82 -4.24 -6.58
C PHE A 138 15.58 -3.35 -6.62
N MET A 139 15.60 -2.24 -7.35
CA MET A 139 14.41 -1.39 -7.54
C MET A 139 13.28 -2.17 -8.23
N ASN A 140 13.59 -2.97 -9.25
CA ASN A 140 12.62 -3.81 -9.94
C ASN A 140 12.11 -4.94 -9.03
N ALA A 141 13.00 -5.57 -8.24
CA ALA A 141 12.62 -6.58 -7.25
C ALA A 141 11.66 -6.01 -6.21
N HIS A 142 11.91 -4.78 -5.73
CA HIS A 142 10.98 -4.05 -4.88
C HIS A 142 9.63 -3.86 -5.58
N ALA A 143 9.60 -3.36 -6.82
CA ALA A 143 8.35 -3.14 -7.54
C ALA A 143 7.52 -4.44 -7.69
N THR A 144 8.17 -5.57 -7.98
CA THR A 144 7.51 -6.89 -8.01
C THR A 144 7.01 -7.32 -6.65
N GLY A 145 7.82 -7.21 -5.59
CA GLY A 145 7.40 -7.58 -4.23
C GLY A 145 6.24 -6.71 -3.71
N TYR A 146 6.19 -5.44 -4.12
CA TYR A 146 5.11 -4.52 -3.80
C TYR A 146 3.80 -5.02 -4.40
N LYS A 147 3.80 -5.38 -5.70
CA LYS A 147 2.63 -5.96 -6.38
C LYS A 147 2.17 -7.28 -5.76
N ILE A 148 3.09 -8.15 -5.38
CA ILE A 148 2.73 -9.39 -4.65
C ILE A 148 1.99 -9.06 -3.35
N ALA A 149 2.44 -8.04 -2.61
CA ALA A 149 1.77 -7.60 -1.39
C ALA A 149 0.34 -7.08 -1.67
N LEU A 150 0.11 -6.44 -2.82
CA LEU A 150 -1.21 -5.94 -3.23
C LEU A 150 -2.25 -7.06 -3.45
N VAL A 151 -1.84 -8.30 -3.73
CA VAL A 151 -2.77 -9.44 -3.80
C VAL A 151 -3.41 -9.70 -2.43
N PHE A 152 -2.61 -9.65 -1.38
CA PHE A 152 -3.09 -9.82 -0.01
C PHE A 152 -3.91 -8.60 0.43
N PHE A 153 -3.52 -7.38 0.02
CA PHE A 153 -4.33 -6.19 0.24
C PHE A 153 -5.72 -6.32 -0.41
N ALA A 154 -5.76 -6.72 -1.68
CA ALA A 154 -7.00 -6.94 -2.41
C ALA A 154 -7.86 -8.03 -1.76
N GLY A 155 -7.26 -9.12 -1.28
CA GLY A 155 -7.96 -10.14 -0.50
C GLY A 155 -8.64 -9.55 0.75
N SER A 156 -7.97 -8.65 1.46
CA SER A 156 -8.58 -7.92 2.57
C SER A 156 -9.73 -7.02 2.10
N LEU A 157 -9.55 -6.25 1.03
CA LEU A 157 -10.57 -5.36 0.49
C LEU A 157 -11.81 -6.12 0.00
N LEU A 158 -11.66 -7.30 -0.59
CA LEU A 158 -12.78 -8.16 -0.98
C LEU A 158 -13.63 -8.57 0.23
N VAL A 159 -12.97 -9.03 1.30
CA VAL A 159 -13.67 -9.43 2.53
C VAL A 159 -14.30 -8.22 3.21
N GLN A 160 -13.60 -7.09 3.26
CA GLN A 160 -14.12 -5.84 3.82
C GLN A 160 -15.31 -5.31 3.02
N SER A 161 -15.25 -5.32 1.69
CA SER A 161 -16.37 -4.92 0.82
C SER A 161 -17.63 -5.73 1.15
N TRP A 162 -17.49 -7.06 1.26
CA TRP A 162 -18.60 -7.93 1.63
C TRP A 162 -19.16 -7.58 3.03
N LEU A 163 -18.28 -7.34 4.01
CA LEU A 163 -18.68 -6.95 5.37
C LEU A 163 -19.35 -5.57 5.40
N PHE A 164 -18.84 -4.59 4.65
CA PHE A 164 -19.43 -3.26 4.52
C PHE A 164 -20.84 -3.35 3.95
N HIS A 165 -21.04 -4.17 2.91
CA HIS A 165 -22.35 -4.39 2.30
C HIS A 165 -23.34 -5.08 3.25
N ARG A 166 -22.86 -5.93 4.16
CA ARG A 166 -23.67 -6.61 5.18
C ARG A 166 -23.90 -5.78 6.44
N SER A 167 -23.23 -4.64 6.58
CA SER A 167 -23.30 -3.79 7.77
C SER A 167 -24.16 -2.56 7.55
N ASP A 168 -24.82 -2.08 8.61
CA ASP A 168 -25.43 -0.74 8.64
C ASP A 168 -24.42 0.36 9.03
N LEU A 169 -23.13 0.02 9.14
CA LEU A 169 -22.07 0.95 9.53
C LEU A 169 -21.66 1.86 8.37
N PHE A 170 -21.66 1.32 7.15
CA PHE A 170 -21.19 1.97 5.93
C PHE A 170 -22.28 1.98 4.85
N PRO A 171 -22.33 3.00 3.98
CA PRO A 171 -23.17 2.94 2.78
C PRO A 171 -22.76 1.83 1.83
N GLY A 172 -23.75 1.19 1.19
CA GLY A 172 -23.51 0.15 0.18
C GLY A 172 -22.68 0.61 -1.03
N TRP A 173 -22.70 1.90 -1.39
CA TRP A 173 -21.87 2.41 -2.47
C TRP A 173 -20.36 2.38 -2.14
N ILE A 174 -19.96 2.54 -0.86
CA ILE A 174 -18.55 2.39 -0.46
C ILE A 174 -18.09 0.95 -0.65
N ALA A 175 -18.95 -0.02 -0.34
CA ALA A 175 -18.64 -1.44 -0.57
C ALA A 175 -18.33 -1.70 -2.06
N ILE A 176 -19.11 -1.12 -2.98
CA ILE A 176 -18.90 -1.27 -4.43
C ILE A 176 -17.58 -0.63 -4.87
N LEU A 177 -17.27 0.59 -4.39
CA LEU A 177 -16.01 1.25 -4.76
C LEU A 177 -14.78 0.50 -4.25
N ILE A 178 -14.84 -0.04 -3.02
CA ILE A 178 -13.78 -0.91 -2.48
C ILE A 178 -13.64 -2.21 -3.26
N LEU A 179 -14.75 -2.79 -3.74
CA LEU A 179 -14.71 -3.97 -4.61
C LEU A 179 -13.99 -3.67 -5.93
N ILE A 180 -14.25 -2.51 -6.53
CA ILE A 180 -13.57 -2.06 -7.76
C ILE A 180 -12.07 -1.85 -7.51
N ALA A 181 -11.68 -1.23 -6.40
CA ALA A 181 -10.28 -1.09 -6.01
C ALA A 181 -9.58 -2.46 -5.87
N ALA A 182 -10.23 -3.40 -5.17
CA ALA A 182 -9.72 -4.76 -5.01
C ALA A 182 -9.52 -5.48 -6.35
N ALA A 183 -10.47 -5.33 -7.28
CA ALA A 183 -10.36 -5.90 -8.62
C ALA A 183 -9.18 -5.29 -9.40
N GLY A 184 -8.97 -3.98 -9.30
CA GLY A 184 -7.83 -3.29 -9.92
C GLY A 184 -6.49 -3.89 -9.48
N TYR A 185 -6.26 -4.01 -8.17
CA TYR A 185 -5.04 -4.61 -7.62
C TYR A 185 -4.80 -6.06 -8.07
N LEU A 186 -5.86 -6.88 -8.12
CA LEU A 186 -5.76 -8.27 -8.58
C LEU A 186 -5.45 -8.35 -10.07
N ILE A 187 -6.15 -7.57 -10.89
CA ILE A 187 -5.97 -7.57 -12.35
C ILE A 187 -4.54 -7.16 -12.71
N ASP A 188 -4.02 -6.09 -12.11
CA ASP A 188 -2.65 -5.65 -12.38
C ASP A 188 -1.60 -6.66 -11.93
N THR A 189 -1.78 -7.27 -10.75
CA THR A 189 -0.80 -8.25 -10.26
C THR A 189 -0.81 -9.52 -11.10
N VAL A 190 -2.00 -10.02 -11.46
CA VAL A 190 -2.15 -11.18 -12.35
C VAL A 190 -1.58 -10.88 -13.73
N ALA A 191 -1.81 -9.68 -14.26
CA ALA A 191 -1.23 -9.24 -15.53
C ALA A 191 0.29 -9.18 -15.46
N THR A 192 0.86 -8.63 -14.38
CA THR A 192 2.32 -8.53 -14.19
C THR A 192 3.00 -9.90 -14.20
N ILE A 193 2.36 -10.91 -13.60
CA ILE A 193 2.93 -12.27 -13.49
C ILE A 193 2.63 -13.11 -14.74
N GLY A 194 1.44 -12.95 -15.31
CA GLY A 194 0.92 -13.83 -16.35
C GLY A 194 1.18 -13.36 -17.79
N LEU A 195 1.43 -12.07 -18.03
CA LEU A 195 1.65 -11.54 -19.38
C LEU A 195 3.14 -11.37 -19.67
N ALA A 196 3.63 -12.11 -20.67
CA ALA A 196 5.02 -11.99 -21.13
C ALA A 196 5.35 -10.59 -21.67
N ASN A 197 4.35 -9.84 -22.15
CA ASN A 197 4.48 -8.49 -22.68
C ASN A 197 3.91 -7.41 -21.72
N TYR A 198 3.81 -7.69 -20.41
CA TYR A 198 3.27 -6.73 -19.44
C TYR A 198 3.92 -5.34 -19.53
N SER A 199 5.24 -5.29 -19.79
CA SER A 199 5.99 -4.03 -19.93
C SER A 199 5.46 -3.10 -21.01
N GLU A 200 4.82 -3.63 -22.07
CA GLU A 200 4.20 -2.83 -23.13
C GLU A 200 2.90 -2.13 -22.69
N HIS A 201 2.32 -2.57 -21.56
CA HIS A 201 1.03 -2.10 -21.05
C HIS A 201 1.09 -1.62 -19.60
N ALA A 202 2.29 -1.56 -19.00
CA ALA A 202 2.48 -1.26 -17.58
C ALA A 202 1.81 0.06 -17.18
N ASP A 203 2.01 1.14 -17.94
CA ASP A 203 1.43 2.46 -17.67
C ASP A 203 -0.11 2.44 -17.64
N LEU A 204 -0.74 1.64 -18.51
CA LEU A 204 -2.20 1.51 -18.55
C LEU A 204 -2.71 0.78 -17.30
N PHE A 205 -2.09 -0.34 -16.94
CA PHE A 205 -2.48 -1.09 -15.75
C PHE A 205 -2.26 -0.27 -14.48
N GLU A 206 -1.12 0.41 -14.37
CA GLU A 206 -0.81 1.28 -13.24
C GLU A 206 -1.83 2.42 -13.12
N THR A 207 -2.19 3.06 -14.23
CA THR A 207 -3.22 4.11 -14.25
C THR A 207 -4.57 3.57 -13.77
N ILE A 208 -4.98 2.39 -14.25
CA ILE A 208 -6.24 1.75 -13.83
C ILE A 208 -6.22 1.48 -12.32
N VAL A 209 -5.11 0.94 -11.80
CA VAL A 209 -4.94 0.66 -10.37
C VAL A 209 -5.04 1.93 -9.56
N VAL A 210 -4.30 2.98 -9.91
CA VAL A 210 -4.30 4.26 -9.18
C VAL A 210 -5.69 4.87 -9.17
N VAL A 211 -6.37 4.91 -10.32
CA VAL A 211 -7.73 5.46 -10.41
C VAL A 211 -8.71 4.64 -9.57
N ALA A 212 -8.67 3.30 -9.67
CA ALA A 212 -9.55 2.43 -8.91
C ALA A 212 -9.29 2.53 -7.39
N ALA A 213 -8.02 2.56 -6.98
CA ALA A 213 -7.58 2.75 -5.60
C ALA A 213 -8.10 4.07 -5.05
N LEU A 214 -7.83 5.20 -5.72
CA LEU A 214 -8.30 6.50 -5.27
C LEU A 214 -9.83 6.58 -5.22
N ALA A 215 -10.52 6.02 -6.21
CA ALA A 215 -11.99 5.97 -6.24
C ALA A 215 -12.59 5.13 -5.10
N GLY A 216 -11.91 4.08 -4.64
CA GLY A 216 -12.35 3.25 -3.51
C GLY A 216 -11.97 3.82 -2.14
N GLU A 217 -10.69 4.10 -1.99
CA GLU A 217 -10.04 4.32 -0.71
C GLU A 217 -10.24 5.75 -0.20
N VAL A 218 -10.24 6.76 -1.07
CA VAL A 218 -10.46 8.15 -0.65
C VAL A 218 -11.88 8.34 -0.11
N PRO A 219 -12.96 7.87 -0.76
CA PRO A 219 -14.30 8.00 -0.18
C PRO A 219 -14.48 7.23 1.14
N LEU A 220 -13.87 6.04 1.28
CA LEU A 220 -13.87 5.31 2.55
C LEU A 220 -13.15 6.11 3.66
N CYS A 221 -11.96 6.62 3.36
CA CYS A 221 -11.17 7.44 4.27
C CYS A 221 -11.95 8.68 4.73
N LEU A 222 -12.51 9.44 3.78
CA LEU A 222 -13.32 10.62 4.09
C LEU A 222 -14.57 10.27 4.89
N TRP A 223 -15.20 9.12 4.61
CA TRP A 223 -16.34 8.65 5.39
C TRP A 223 -15.97 8.39 6.85
N LEU A 224 -14.86 7.67 7.08
CA LEU A 224 -14.33 7.39 8.42
C LEU A 224 -14.00 8.67 9.20
N LEU A 225 -13.36 9.65 8.54
CA LEU A 225 -12.98 10.92 9.15
C LEU A 225 -14.19 11.80 9.50
N ILE A 226 -15.11 11.99 8.55
CA ILE A 226 -16.20 12.96 8.68
C ILE A 226 -17.39 12.36 9.43
N LYS A 227 -17.84 11.17 9.00
CA LYS A 227 -19.07 10.53 9.53
C LYS A 227 -18.76 9.46 10.58
N GLY A 228 -17.58 8.83 10.54
CA GLY A 228 -17.25 7.68 11.37
C GLY A 228 -18.03 6.44 10.88
N VAL A 229 -19.22 6.23 11.44
CA VAL A 229 -20.15 5.13 11.09
C VAL A 229 -21.61 5.61 11.22
N ARG A 230 -22.54 5.06 10.40
CA ARG A 230 -23.96 5.46 10.40
C ARG A 230 -24.69 5.00 11.66
N ASN A 231 -24.82 3.69 11.83
CA ASN A 231 -25.59 3.06 12.91
C ASN A 231 -24.70 2.10 13.71
N PRO A 232 -23.85 2.62 14.62
CA PRO A 232 -23.09 1.75 15.51
C PRO A 232 -24.04 0.92 16.38
N VAL A 233 -23.74 -0.39 16.45
CA VAL A 233 -24.50 -1.39 17.23
C VAL A 233 -24.44 -1.03 18.71
#